data_AF-A0A1T5DXZ1-F1
#
_entry.id   AF-A0A1T5DXZ1-F1
#
_cell.length_a   1.000
_cell.length_b   1.000
_cell.length_c   1.000
_cell.angle_alpha   90.00
_cell.angle_beta   90.00
_cell.angle_gamma   90.00
#
_symmetry.space_group_name_H-M   'P 1'
#
loop_
_entity.id
_entity.type
_entity.pdbx_description
1 polymer ?
#
loop_
_entity_poly.entity_id
_entity_poly.type
_entity_poly.pdbx_seq_one_letter_code
_entity_poly.pdbx_strand_id
1 'polypeptide(L)'
;MLTPMIKKTIILLFILITSLICWHFILLNYKKVVEANREKVVEAFNRSIETDWKSRLKQLNIPYVILSNQKGDSEYATIQEEGKPTIRIKKTERMKKLSNSEKMNNSFQTFLYSTNPIKIETLDSIFHKELSAEIPDVKTAILYIDNMNKDTLYSRKDTLNGISVISTKRYDYGILNEISLKASTELPVLYILFNESIALLTIISIWLILIIPSIIILVKDIKRKATQLCSPAVNTCNGSSHCITINNELILDTSLCQLVGNNKSVPLTKQSIQLLALLLNSPDYFLSYQEIINQLWGPIENKGQERLTQSIKRLRESLEEFPEIIIENLRGAGYQLKIDNKDNNSKNKD
;
A
#
# COMPACT_ATOMS: atom_id res chain seq x y z
N MET A 1 -24.32 35.39 1.48
CA MET A 1 -22.95 35.19 0.96
C MET A 1 -22.23 34.25 1.94
N LEU A 2 -21.91 33.01 1.55
CA LEU A 2 -21.36 32.02 2.48
C LEU A 2 -19.90 32.35 2.83
N THR A 3 -19.52 32.32 4.12
CA THR A 3 -18.14 32.62 4.54
C THR A 3 -17.14 31.61 3.93
N PRO A 4 -15.90 32.01 3.63
CA PRO A 4 -14.91 31.14 2.97
C PRO A 4 -14.61 29.86 3.75
N MET A 5 -14.76 29.88 5.07
CA MET A 5 -14.63 28.68 5.90
C MET A 5 -15.76 27.67 5.66
N ILE A 6 -17.01 28.13 5.53
CA ILE A 6 -18.16 27.26 5.29
C ILE A 6 -18.09 26.65 3.88
N LYS A 7 -17.55 27.37 2.89
CA LYS A 7 -17.34 26.81 1.54
C LYS A 7 -16.35 25.63 1.53
N LYS A 8 -15.25 25.74 2.28
CA LYS A 8 -14.24 24.66 2.39
C LYS A 8 -14.81 23.42 3.09
N THR A 9 -15.58 23.60 4.16
CA THR A 9 -16.21 22.48 4.87
C THR A 9 -17.23 21.76 3.99
N ILE A 10 -18.00 22.49 3.18
CA ILE A 10 -18.94 21.88 2.22
C ILE A 10 -18.21 21.07 1.14
N ILE A 11 -17.11 21.59 0.57
CA ILE A 11 -16.32 20.86 -0.44
C ILE A 11 -15.72 19.58 0.16
N LEU A 12 -15.16 19.65 1.38
CA LEU A 12 -14.62 18.48 2.07
C LEU A 12 -15.71 17.44 2.37
N LEU A 13 -16.88 17.90 2.81
CA LEU A 13 -18.04 17.04 3.05
C LEU A 13 -18.51 16.36 1.75
N PHE A 14 -18.54 17.10 0.63
CA PHE A 14 -18.90 16.56 -0.68
C PHE A 14 -17.92 15.48 -1.15
N ILE A 15 -16.61 15.72 -1.00
CA ILE A 15 -15.57 14.73 -1.30
C ILE A 15 -15.77 13.48 -0.43
N LEU A 16 -16.01 13.65 0.86
CA LEU A 16 -16.21 12.55 1.80
C LEU A 16 -17.45 11.71 1.45
N ILE A 17 -18.59 12.34 1.19
CA ILE A 17 -19.84 11.67 0.84
C ILE A 17 -19.70 10.90 -0.49
N THR A 18 -19.17 11.54 -1.52
CA THR A 18 -18.99 10.90 -2.83
C THR A 18 -18.00 9.73 -2.76
N SER A 19 -16.93 9.85 -1.95
CA SER A 19 -15.99 8.76 -1.69
C SER A 19 -16.65 7.58 -0.98
N LEU A 20 -17.49 7.85 0.03
CA LEU A 20 -18.26 6.83 0.75
C LEU A 20 -19.22 6.08 -0.17
N ILE A 21 -19.91 6.81 -1.06
CA ILE A 21 -20.81 6.21 -2.05
C ILE A 21 -20.01 5.32 -3.02
N CYS A 22 -18.90 5.82 -3.57
CA CYS A 22 -18.03 5.06 -4.46
C CYS A 22 -17.50 3.78 -3.79
N TRP A 23 -17.02 3.91 -2.55
CA TRP A 23 -16.56 2.78 -1.73
C TRP A 23 -17.66 1.73 -1.53
N HIS A 24 -18.89 2.17 -1.24
CA HIS A 24 -20.03 1.26 -1.08
C HIS A 24 -20.31 0.46 -2.36
N PHE A 25 -20.29 1.11 -3.54
CA PHE A 25 -20.46 0.42 -4.82
C PHE A 25 -19.33 -0.57 -5.11
N ILE A 26 -18.08 -0.22 -4.79
CA ILE A 26 -16.94 -1.13 -4.92
C ILE A 26 -17.15 -2.37 -4.05
N LEU A 27 -17.59 -2.21 -2.80
CA LEU A 27 -17.89 -3.32 -1.90
C LEU A 27 -19.03 -4.22 -2.41
N LEU A 28 -20.08 -3.63 -2.98
CA LEU A 28 -21.18 -4.40 -3.57
C LEU A 28 -20.70 -5.23 -4.76
N ASN A 29 -19.92 -4.64 -5.66
CA ASN A 29 -19.37 -5.38 -6.79
C ASN A 29 -18.39 -6.46 -6.35
N TYR A 30 -17.54 -6.16 -5.37
CA TYR A 30 -16.64 -7.13 -4.78
C TYR A 30 -17.41 -8.38 -4.33
N LYS A 31 -18.49 -8.22 -3.55
CA LYS A 31 -19.33 -9.35 -3.11
C LYS A 31 -19.92 -10.12 -4.29
N LYS A 32 -20.43 -9.41 -5.30
CA LYS A 32 -21.03 -10.00 -6.50
C LYS A 32 -20.01 -10.84 -7.29
N VAL A 33 -18.83 -10.30 -7.56
CA VAL A 33 -17.77 -10.98 -8.33
C VAL A 33 -17.24 -12.19 -7.57
N VAL A 34 -17.02 -12.05 -6.26
CA VAL A 34 -16.58 -13.18 -5.42
C VAL A 34 -17.59 -14.31 -5.46
N GLU A 35 -18.88 -14.01 -5.29
CA GLU A 35 -19.94 -15.02 -5.31
C GLU A 35 -20.08 -15.69 -6.68
N ALA A 36 -20.04 -14.91 -7.76
CA ALA A 36 -20.13 -15.41 -9.13
C ALA A 36 -18.97 -16.36 -9.51
N ASN A 37 -17.80 -16.20 -8.89
CA ASN A 37 -16.64 -17.06 -9.15
C ASN A 37 -16.54 -18.25 -8.20
N ARG A 38 -17.37 -18.35 -7.14
CA ARG A 38 -17.31 -19.50 -6.20
C ARG A 38 -17.56 -20.83 -6.91
N GLU A 39 -18.57 -20.87 -7.77
CA GLU A 39 -18.93 -22.10 -8.49
C GLU A 39 -17.82 -22.53 -9.45
N LYS A 40 -17.27 -21.58 -10.21
CA LYS A 40 -16.12 -21.81 -11.09
C LYS A 40 -14.91 -22.38 -10.35
N VAL A 41 -14.60 -21.83 -9.18
CA VAL A 41 -13.51 -22.33 -8.33
C VAL A 41 -13.76 -23.76 -7.86
N VAL A 42 -14.99 -24.07 -7.45
CA VAL A 42 -15.39 -25.43 -7.06
C VAL A 42 -15.29 -26.39 -8.23
N GLU A 43 -15.76 -25.98 -9.41
CA GLU A 43 -15.74 -26.81 -10.61
C GLU A 43 -14.31 -27.08 -11.09
N ALA A 44 -13.48 -26.04 -11.21
CA ALA A 44 -12.06 -26.16 -11.55
C ALA A 44 -11.31 -27.04 -10.54
N PHE A 45 -11.66 -26.95 -9.26
CA PHE A 45 -11.09 -27.82 -8.23
C PHE A 45 -11.49 -29.29 -8.42
N ASN A 46 -12.77 -29.58 -8.67
CA ASN A 46 -13.22 -30.94 -8.95
C ASN A 46 -12.54 -31.52 -10.21
N ARG A 47 -12.44 -30.72 -11.29
CA ARG A 47 -11.72 -31.08 -12.52
C ARG A 47 -10.23 -31.36 -12.24
N SER A 48 -9.61 -30.57 -11.36
CA SER A 48 -8.20 -30.76 -10.99
C SER A 48 -7.96 -32.07 -10.25
N ILE A 49 -8.84 -32.44 -9.32
CA ILE A 49 -8.78 -33.71 -8.59
C ILE A 49 -8.95 -34.88 -9.56
N GLU A 50 -9.92 -34.76 -10.48
CA GLU A 50 -10.17 -35.80 -11.48
C GLU A 50 -8.95 -36.03 -12.40
N THR A 51 -8.35 -34.93 -12.85
CA THR A 51 -7.15 -34.96 -13.68
C THR A 51 -5.95 -35.54 -12.92
N ASP A 52 -5.77 -35.18 -11.65
CA ASP A 52 -4.69 -35.69 -10.80
C ASP A 52 -4.77 -37.21 -10.62
N TRP A 53 -5.91 -37.76 -10.17
CA TRP A 53 -5.98 -39.20 -9.89
C TRP A 53 -5.87 -40.03 -11.17
N LYS A 54 -6.43 -39.56 -12.29
CA LYS A 54 -6.26 -40.21 -13.60
C LYS A 54 -4.80 -40.22 -14.04
N SER A 55 -4.08 -39.10 -13.85
CA SER A 55 -2.65 -38.99 -14.15
C SER A 55 -1.84 -39.95 -13.29
N ARG A 56 -2.09 -39.99 -11.97
CA ARG A 56 -1.42 -40.91 -11.04
C ARG A 56 -1.70 -42.37 -11.35
N LEU A 57 -2.94 -42.71 -11.71
CA LEU A 57 -3.30 -44.07 -12.12
C LEU A 57 -2.61 -44.46 -13.43
N LYS A 58 -2.54 -43.55 -14.41
CA LYS A 58 -1.84 -43.77 -15.68
C LYS A 58 -0.33 -43.98 -15.47
N GLN A 59 0.29 -43.26 -14.54
CA GLN A 59 1.72 -43.41 -14.21
C GLN A 59 2.05 -44.80 -13.65
N LEU A 60 1.11 -45.44 -12.96
CA LEU A 60 1.30 -46.81 -12.45
C LEU A 60 1.28 -47.86 -13.57
N ASN A 61 0.67 -47.54 -14.72
CA ASN A 61 0.55 -48.44 -15.88
C ASN A 61 -0.08 -49.80 -15.54
N ILE A 62 -1.05 -49.81 -14.61
CA ILE A 62 -1.74 -51.03 -14.15
C ILE A 62 -3.02 -51.21 -14.96
N PRO A 63 -3.24 -52.36 -15.63
CA PRO A 63 -4.52 -52.66 -16.25
C PRO A 63 -5.57 -52.87 -15.16
N TYR A 64 -6.72 -52.22 -15.30
CA TYR A 64 -7.86 -52.40 -14.40
C TYR A 64 -9.14 -52.60 -15.21
N VAL A 65 -10.06 -53.38 -14.66
CA VAL A 65 -11.39 -53.62 -15.25
C VAL A 65 -12.44 -53.18 -14.24
N ILE A 66 -13.41 -52.39 -14.71
CA ILE A 66 -14.55 -51.97 -13.90
C ILE A 66 -15.69 -52.94 -14.15
N LEU A 67 -16.06 -53.70 -13.12
CA LEU A 67 -17.18 -54.63 -13.14
C LEU A 67 -18.28 -54.12 -12.21
N SER A 68 -19.50 -53.99 -12.73
CA SER A 68 -20.68 -53.71 -11.91
C SER A 68 -21.27 -55.03 -11.44
N ASN A 69 -21.27 -55.28 -10.13
CA ASN A 69 -21.84 -56.49 -9.55
C ASN A 69 -23.07 -56.13 -8.70
N GLN A 70 -24.25 -56.65 -9.05
CA GLN A 70 -25.51 -56.27 -8.37
C GLN A 70 -25.66 -56.85 -6.95
N LYS A 71 -24.89 -57.88 -6.59
CA LYS A 71 -24.87 -58.51 -5.25
C LYS A 71 -23.66 -58.04 -4.42
N GLY A 72 -23.58 -56.75 -4.13
CA GLY A 72 -22.55 -56.19 -3.24
C GLY A 72 -23.07 -56.04 -1.80
N ASP A 73 -22.25 -56.40 -0.81
CA ASP A 73 -22.50 -56.11 0.61
C ASP A 73 -22.65 -54.60 0.82
N SER A 74 -23.79 -54.16 1.39
CA SER A 74 -24.10 -52.74 1.57
C SER A 74 -23.26 -52.10 2.69
N GLU A 75 -22.75 -52.90 3.63
CA GLU A 75 -22.06 -52.44 4.83
C GLU A 75 -20.54 -52.51 4.70
N TYR A 76 -20.00 -53.47 3.96
CA TYR A 76 -18.55 -53.65 3.81
C TYR A 76 -18.06 -53.43 2.37
N ALA A 77 -16.87 -52.86 2.24
CA ALA A 77 -16.06 -52.90 1.02
C ALA A 77 -15.09 -54.09 1.14
N THR A 78 -14.94 -54.85 0.07
CA THR A 78 -14.08 -56.05 0.06
C THR A 78 -12.94 -55.83 -0.92
N ILE A 79 -11.70 -56.00 -0.45
CA ILE A 79 -10.50 -55.99 -1.27
C ILE A 79 -9.99 -57.42 -1.35
N GLN A 80 -9.86 -57.92 -2.57
CA GLN A 80 -9.31 -59.23 -2.87
C GLN A 80 -8.09 -59.03 -3.75
N GLU A 81 -6.96 -59.56 -3.30
CA GLU A 81 -5.72 -59.60 -4.06
C GLU A 81 -5.28 -61.06 -4.12
N GLU A 82 -4.81 -61.49 -5.29
CA GLU A 82 -4.43 -62.89 -5.52
C GLU A 82 -3.29 -63.29 -4.56
N GLY A 83 -3.49 -64.39 -3.82
CA GLY A 83 -2.52 -64.87 -2.82
C GLY A 83 -2.52 -64.14 -1.47
N LYS A 84 -3.41 -63.16 -1.25
CA LYS A 84 -3.54 -62.45 0.03
C LYS A 84 -4.91 -62.68 0.70
N PRO A 85 -5.01 -62.54 2.03
CA PRO A 85 -6.29 -62.63 2.71
C PRO A 85 -7.26 -61.57 2.20
N THR A 86 -8.54 -61.94 2.05
CA THR A 86 -9.60 -60.99 1.71
C THR A 86 -9.77 -59.97 2.84
N ILE A 87 -9.57 -58.70 2.54
CA ILE A 87 -9.72 -57.61 3.50
C ILE A 87 -11.14 -57.06 3.39
N ARG A 88 -11.88 -57.04 4.50
CA ARG A 88 -13.19 -56.39 4.61
C ARG A 88 -13.08 -55.10 5.39
N ILE A 89 -13.51 -54.00 4.78
CA ILE A 89 -13.44 -52.65 5.34
C ILE A 89 -14.87 -52.16 5.56
N LYS A 90 -15.21 -51.77 6.79
CA LYS A 90 -16.53 -51.21 7.08
C LYS A 90 -16.68 -49.86 6.38
N LYS A 91 -17.74 -49.70 5.59
CA LYS A 91 -18.04 -48.44 4.88
C LYS A 91 -18.48 -47.37 5.87
N THR A 92 -18.04 -46.13 5.63
CA THR A 92 -18.55 -44.97 6.35
C THR A 92 -20.00 -44.66 5.96
N GLU A 93 -20.75 -43.99 6.84
CA GLU A 93 -22.12 -43.54 6.52
C GLU A 93 -22.19 -42.63 5.29
N ARG A 94 -21.12 -41.87 5.04
CA ARG A 94 -20.95 -41.08 3.81
C ARG A 94 -20.94 -41.98 2.57
N MET A 95 -20.09 -43.01 2.57
CA MET A 95 -19.94 -43.95 1.45
C MET A 95 -21.25 -44.65 1.07
N LYS A 96 -22.15 -44.90 2.03
CA LYS A 96 -23.45 -45.52 1.76
C LYS A 96 -24.34 -44.65 0.87
N LYS A 97 -24.28 -43.32 1.04
CA LYS A 97 -25.13 -42.33 0.34
C LYS A 97 -24.62 -41.92 -1.05
N LEU A 98 -23.39 -42.26 -1.39
CA LEU A 98 -22.76 -41.88 -2.66
C LEU A 98 -23.31 -42.66 -3.86
N SER A 99 -23.28 -42.02 -5.03
CA SER A 99 -23.54 -42.66 -6.33
C SER A 99 -22.47 -43.71 -6.66
N ASN A 100 -22.75 -44.58 -7.64
CA ASN A 100 -21.79 -45.61 -8.05
C ASN A 100 -20.48 -45.02 -8.62
N SER A 101 -20.56 -43.91 -9.35
CA SER A 101 -19.38 -43.21 -9.88
C SER A 101 -18.52 -42.63 -8.75
N GLU A 102 -19.16 -41.99 -7.76
CA GLU A 102 -18.45 -41.45 -6.59
C GLU A 102 -17.84 -42.56 -5.74
N LYS A 103 -18.55 -43.68 -5.52
CA LYS A 103 -18.01 -44.86 -4.84
C LYS A 103 -16.76 -45.38 -5.55
N MET A 104 -16.81 -45.47 -6.87
CA MET A 104 -15.66 -45.89 -7.68
C MET A 104 -14.48 -44.93 -7.56
N ASN A 105 -14.71 -43.62 -7.64
CA ASN A 105 -13.66 -42.61 -7.43
C ASN A 105 -13.03 -42.75 -6.04
N ASN A 106 -13.84 -42.92 -4.98
CA ASN A 106 -13.33 -43.12 -3.62
C ASN A 106 -12.51 -44.41 -3.50
N SER A 107 -12.90 -45.51 -4.16
CA SER A 107 -12.10 -46.73 -4.20
C SER A 107 -10.74 -46.52 -4.88
N PHE A 108 -10.69 -45.80 -6.01
CA PHE A 108 -9.42 -45.46 -6.66
C PHE A 108 -8.55 -44.58 -5.76
N GLN A 109 -9.13 -43.62 -5.04
CA GLN A 109 -8.38 -42.79 -4.11
C GLN A 109 -7.78 -43.58 -2.95
N THR A 110 -8.50 -44.58 -2.40
CA THR A 110 -7.95 -45.50 -1.40
C THR A 110 -6.78 -46.30 -1.93
N PHE A 111 -6.91 -46.83 -3.15
CA PHE A 111 -5.81 -47.55 -3.79
C PHE A 111 -4.60 -46.64 -4.06
N LEU A 112 -4.83 -45.43 -4.56
CA LEU A 112 -3.76 -44.48 -4.85
C LEU A 112 -3.12 -43.91 -3.58
N TYR A 113 -3.86 -43.78 -2.48
CA TYR A 113 -3.32 -43.34 -1.20
C TYR A 113 -2.15 -44.24 -0.74
N SER A 114 -2.25 -45.56 -0.93
CA SER A 114 -1.20 -46.51 -0.53
C SER A 114 -0.10 -46.71 -1.58
N THR A 115 -0.41 -46.52 -2.87
CA THR A 115 0.51 -46.87 -3.97
C THR A 115 1.21 -45.67 -4.60
N ASN A 116 0.52 -44.55 -4.75
CA ASN A 116 1.03 -43.31 -5.36
C ASN A 116 0.30 -42.09 -4.76
N PRO A 117 0.71 -41.64 -3.55
CA PRO A 117 0.00 -40.60 -2.81
C PRO A 117 0.00 -39.26 -3.54
N ILE A 118 -0.93 -38.37 -3.15
CA ILE A 118 -1.09 -37.06 -3.77
C ILE A 118 0.17 -36.22 -3.54
N LYS A 119 0.75 -35.73 -4.63
CA LYS A 119 1.80 -34.70 -4.59
C LYS A 119 1.12 -33.34 -4.62
N ILE A 120 1.14 -32.65 -3.48
CA ILE A 120 0.35 -31.43 -3.29
C ILE A 120 0.70 -30.32 -4.30
N GLU A 121 1.99 -30.17 -4.64
CA GLU A 121 2.43 -29.18 -5.63
C GLU A 121 1.95 -29.50 -7.05
N THR A 122 1.87 -30.79 -7.39
CA THR A 122 1.34 -31.22 -8.69
C THR A 122 -0.16 -30.93 -8.77
N LEU A 123 -0.91 -31.26 -7.72
CA LEU A 123 -2.35 -30.98 -7.66
C LEU A 123 -2.64 -29.48 -7.72
N ASP A 124 -1.87 -28.65 -7.00
CA ASP A 124 -2.03 -27.20 -7.03
C ASP A 124 -1.63 -26.61 -8.39
N SER A 125 -0.60 -27.15 -9.05
CA SER A 125 -0.26 -26.76 -10.42
C SER A 125 -1.38 -27.07 -11.43
N ILE A 126 -2.02 -28.24 -11.31
CA ILE A 126 -3.19 -28.59 -12.14
C ILE A 126 -4.34 -27.62 -11.84
N PHE A 127 -4.63 -27.37 -10.57
CA PHE A 127 -5.70 -26.46 -10.17
C PHE A 127 -5.46 -25.02 -10.63
N HIS A 128 -4.24 -24.51 -10.48
CA HIS A 128 -3.83 -23.22 -11.02
C HIS A 128 -4.05 -23.16 -12.53
N LYS A 129 -3.61 -24.19 -13.27
CA LYS A 129 -3.80 -24.27 -14.72
C LYS A 129 -5.28 -24.21 -15.11
N GLU A 130 -6.12 -25.02 -14.49
CA GLU A 130 -7.57 -25.04 -14.75
C GLU A 130 -8.21 -23.67 -14.48
N LEU A 131 -7.88 -23.05 -13.35
CA LEU A 131 -8.49 -21.77 -12.95
C LEU A 131 -7.92 -20.58 -13.76
N SER A 132 -6.65 -20.62 -14.14
CA SER A 132 -5.99 -19.58 -14.92
C SER A 132 -6.59 -19.40 -16.33
N ALA A 133 -7.23 -20.44 -16.86
CA ALA A 133 -7.95 -20.37 -18.14
C ALA A 133 -9.19 -19.46 -18.05
N GLU A 134 -9.80 -19.35 -16.86
CA GLU A 134 -10.99 -18.53 -16.63
C GLU A 134 -10.67 -17.20 -15.92
N ILE A 135 -9.63 -17.18 -15.06
CA ILE A 135 -9.23 -16.04 -14.23
C ILE A 135 -7.72 -15.82 -14.38
N PRO A 136 -7.28 -14.81 -15.16
CA PRO A 136 -5.86 -14.49 -15.32
C PRO A 136 -5.18 -14.10 -14.00
N ASP A 137 -3.89 -14.42 -13.86
CA ASP A 137 -3.02 -14.10 -12.71
C ASP A 137 -3.55 -14.55 -11.33
N VAL A 138 -4.40 -15.57 -11.30
CA VAL A 138 -4.98 -16.10 -10.07
C VAL A 138 -3.95 -16.84 -9.22
N LYS A 139 -3.95 -16.61 -7.89
CA LYS A 139 -3.13 -17.38 -6.96
C LYS A 139 -3.96 -18.49 -6.34
N THR A 140 -3.45 -19.72 -6.36
CA THR A 140 -4.10 -20.88 -5.75
C THR A 140 -3.30 -21.41 -4.57
N ALA A 141 -4.00 -22.11 -3.69
CA ALA A 141 -3.43 -22.93 -2.64
C ALA A 141 -4.35 -24.12 -2.35
N ILE A 142 -3.75 -25.26 -2.02
CA ILE A 142 -4.45 -26.47 -1.61
C ILE A 142 -4.01 -26.85 -0.21
N LEU A 143 -4.98 -27.20 0.62
CA LEU A 143 -4.82 -27.84 1.91
C LEU A 143 -5.15 -29.32 1.75
N TYR A 144 -4.16 -30.16 2.04
CA TYR A 144 -4.28 -31.61 2.14
C TYR A 144 -4.22 -32.02 3.60
N ILE A 145 -5.14 -32.89 4.02
CA ILE A 145 -5.18 -33.47 5.36
C ILE A 145 -5.16 -34.98 5.19
N ASP A 146 -4.16 -35.62 5.75
CA ASP A 146 -4.12 -37.06 5.96
C ASP A 146 -4.85 -37.37 7.28
N ASN A 147 -6.06 -37.92 7.20
CA ASN A 147 -6.86 -38.20 8.38
C ASN A 147 -6.38 -39.44 9.15
N MET A 148 -5.59 -40.29 8.52
CA MET A 148 -5.04 -41.49 9.16
C MET A 148 -3.85 -41.13 10.02
N ASN A 149 -2.93 -40.32 9.47
CA ASN A 149 -1.72 -39.88 10.15
C ASN A 149 -1.90 -38.56 10.93
N LYS A 150 -3.03 -37.87 10.73
CA LYS A 150 -3.35 -36.54 11.28
C LYS A 150 -2.36 -35.45 10.83
N ASP A 151 -1.75 -35.64 9.67
CA ASP A 151 -0.84 -34.68 9.07
C ASP A 151 -1.57 -33.69 8.17
N THR A 152 -1.07 -32.46 8.11
CA THR A 152 -1.61 -31.41 7.24
C THR A 152 -0.51 -30.81 6.41
N LEU A 153 -0.77 -30.68 5.11
CA LEU A 153 0.16 -30.13 4.12
C LEU A 153 -0.52 -28.99 3.38
N TYR A 154 0.24 -27.93 3.15
CA TYR A 154 -0.19 -26.78 2.37
C TYR A 154 0.71 -26.66 1.15
N SER A 155 0.11 -26.49 -0.03
CA SER A 155 0.89 -26.28 -1.26
C SER A 155 1.73 -25.01 -1.16
N ARG A 156 1.14 -23.96 -0.58
CA ARG A 156 1.79 -22.68 -0.36
C ARG A 156 1.89 -22.44 1.15
N LYS A 157 3.12 -22.23 1.65
CA LYS A 157 3.38 -21.90 3.06
C LYS A 157 3.00 -20.46 3.40
N ASP A 158 3.06 -19.58 2.41
CA ASP A 158 2.55 -18.22 2.55
C ASP A 158 1.03 -18.27 2.57
N THR A 159 0.45 -17.87 3.70
CA THR A 159 -1.00 -17.71 3.86
C THR A 159 -1.51 -16.80 2.75
N LEU A 160 -2.56 -17.22 2.04
CA LEU A 160 -3.30 -16.34 1.13
C LEU A 160 -3.85 -15.17 1.96
N ASN A 161 -3.12 -14.05 1.96
CA ASN A 161 -3.40 -12.88 2.78
C ASN A 161 -4.23 -11.82 2.04
N GLY A 162 -4.69 -12.15 0.83
CA GLY A 162 -5.51 -11.25 0.04
C GLY A 162 -6.86 -10.97 0.69
N ILE A 163 -7.39 -9.79 0.41
CA ILE A 163 -8.75 -9.39 0.84
C ILE A 163 -9.82 -10.26 0.14
N SER A 164 -9.46 -10.91 -0.98
CA SER A 164 -10.31 -11.60 -1.95
C SER A 164 -10.16 -13.14 -2.00
N VAL A 165 -10.10 -13.79 -0.83
CA VAL A 165 -9.93 -15.24 -0.78
C VAL A 165 -11.27 -15.98 -0.91
N ILE A 166 -11.39 -16.82 -1.93
CA ILE A 166 -12.46 -17.81 -2.08
C ILE A 166 -11.92 -19.15 -1.59
N SER A 167 -12.66 -19.80 -0.70
CA SER A 167 -12.34 -21.16 -0.23
C SER A 167 -13.48 -22.11 -0.53
N THR A 168 -13.12 -23.30 -1.02
CA THR A 168 -14.07 -24.39 -1.20
C THR A 168 -14.41 -25.03 0.14
N LYS A 169 -15.47 -25.86 0.15
CA LYS A 169 -15.74 -26.75 1.27
C LYS A 169 -14.64 -27.82 1.35
N ARG A 170 -14.56 -28.48 2.49
CA ARG A 170 -13.71 -29.67 2.64
C ARG A 170 -14.35 -30.84 1.90
N TYR A 171 -13.57 -31.51 1.06
CA TYR A 171 -13.97 -32.72 0.36
C TYR A 171 -13.18 -33.90 0.89
N ASP A 172 -13.88 -34.91 1.36
CA ASP A 172 -13.27 -36.14 1.87
C ASP A 172 -13.25 -37.20 0.76
N TYR A 173 -12.16 -37.96 0.69
CA TYR A 173 -11.93 -39.00 -0.29
C TYR A 173 -11.41 -40.27 0.37
N GLY A 174 -11.75 -41.39 -0.26
CA GLY A 174 -11.39 -42.71 0.22
C GLY A 174 -12.55 -43.42 0.93
N ILE A 175 -12.46 -44.74 1.01
CA ILE A 175 -13.46 -45.60 1.65
C ILE A 175 -13.56 -45.28 3.15
N LEU A 176 -12.42 -44.98 3.79
CA LEU A 176 -12.31 -44.64 5.21
C LEU A 176 -12.23 -43.13 5.46
N ASN A 177 -12.35 -42.31 4.40
CA ASN A 177 -12.09 -40.87 4.43
C ASN A 177 -10.64 -40.54 4.85
N GLU A 178 -9.66 -41.31 4.38
CA GLU A 178 -8.24 -41.11 4.66
C GLU A 178 -7.69 -39.77 4.14
N ILE A 179 -8.26 -39.23 3.08
CA ILE A 179 -7.82 -37.97 2.46
C ILE A 179 -8.90 -36.92 2.64
N SER A 180 -8.52 -35.70 3.03
CA SER A 180 -9.36 -34.52 2.86
C SER A 180 -8.65 -33.40 2.15
N LEU A 181 -9.35 -32.77 1.22
CA LEU A 181 -8.83 -31.69 0.41
C LEU A 181 -9.70 -30.44 0.55
N LYS A 182 -9.04 -29.28 0.55
CA LYS A 182 -9.69 -27.97 0.46
C LYS A 182 -8.85 -27.07 -0.44
N ALA A 183 -9.49 -26.37 -1.36
CA ALA A 183 -8.84 -25.39 -2.20
C ALA A 183 -9.20 -23.98 -1.76
N SER A 184 -8.23 -23.10 -1.92
CA SER A 184 -8.37 -21.67 -1.70
C SER A 184 -7.72 -20.93 -2.86
N THR A 185 -8.31 -19.80 -3.23
CA THR A 185 -7.81 -18.97 -4.32
C THR A 185 -7.96 -17.50 -3.95
N GLU A 186 -6.99 -16.69 -4.34
CA GLU A 186 -6.99 -15.25 -4.18
C GLU A 186 -7.20 -14.60 -5.55
N LEU A 187 -8.32 -13.88 -5.69
CA LEU A 187 -8.64 -13.18 -6.93
C LEU A 187 -7.84 -11.88 -7.04
N PRO A 188 -7.23 -11.57 -8.20
CA PRO A 188 -6.54 -10.29 -8.40
C PRO A 188 -7.47 -9.10 -8.23
N VAL A 189 -6.97 -8.02 -7.62
CA VAL A 189 -7.75 -6.77 -7.41
C VAL A 189 -8.20 -6.18 -8.74
N LEU A 190 -7.35 -6.22 -9.77
CA LEU A 190 -7.69 -5.74 -11.11
C LEU A 190 -8.82 -6.58 -11.72
N TYR A 191 -8.78 -7.91 -11.57
CA TYR A 191 -9.87 -8.76 -12.01
C TYR A 191 -11.18 -8.34 -11.35
N ILE A 192 -11.21 -8.13 -10.03
CA ILE A 192 -12.45 -7.72 -9.33
C ILE A 192 -12.97 -6.35 -9.79
N LEU A 193 -12.08 -5.40 -10.06
CA LEU A 193 -12.47 -4.04 -10.47
C LEU A 193 -13.01 -3.99 -11.90
N PHE A 194 -12.41 -4.76 -12.81
CA PHE A 194 -12.69 -4.68 -14.25
C PHE A 194 -13.61 -5.80 -14.76
N ASN A 195 -13.85 -6.86 -13.98
CA ASN A 195 -14.64 -8.00 -14.44
C ASN A 195 -16.13 -7.65 -14.58
N GLU A 196 -16.61 -7.76 -15.83
CA GLU A 196 -18.01 -7.68 -16.27
C GLU A 196 -18.84 -6.50 -15.75
N SER A 197 -18.20 -5.43 -15.27
CA SER A 197 -18.90 -4.35 -14.56
C SER A 197 -18.59 -3.00 -15.19
N ILE A 198 -19.06 -2.79 -16.42
CA ILE A 198 -19.05 -1.46 -17.08
C ILE A 198 -19.67 -0.40 -16.15
N ALA A 199 -20.72 -0.78 -15.41
CA ALA A 199 -21.37 0.08 -14.42
C ALA A 199 -20.42 0.58 -13.31
N LEU A 200 -19.45 -0.22 -12.86
CA LEU A 200 -18.47 0.28 -11.89
C LEU A 200 -17.51 1.27 -12.51
N LEU A 201 -17.05 1.00 -13.74
CA LEU A 201 -16.13 1.89 -14.43
C LEU A 201 -16.77 3.24 -14.71
N THR A 202 -18.08 3.27 -15.04
CA THR A 202 -18.82 4.52 -15.19
C THR A 202 -18.95 5.24 -13.85
N ILE A 203 -19.26 4.55 -12.76
CA ILE A 203 -19.35 5.15 -11.41
C ILE A 203 -17.99 5.73 -10.97
N ILE A 204 -16.89 5.00 -11.15
CA ILE A 204 -15.54 5.46 -10.81
C ILE A 204 -15.17 6.66 -11.69
N SER A 205 -15.48 6.62 -12.99
CA SER A 205 -15.21 7.73 -13.92
C SER A 205 -16.00 8.99 -13.54
N ILE A 206 -17.30 8.85 -13.22
CA ILE A 206 -18.14 9.95 -12.73
C ILE A 206 -17.58 10.50 -11.42
N TRP A 207 -17.14 9.63 -10.51
CA TRP A 207 -16.55 10.02 -9.23
C TRP A 207 -15.27 10.83 -9.42
N LEU A 208 -14.35 10.39 -10.30
CA LEU A 208 -13.14 11.15 -10.65
C LEU A 208 -13.48 12.52 -11.25
N ILE A 209 -14.46 12.59 -12.15
CA ILE A 209 -14.91 13.86 -12.77
C ILE A 209 -15.46 14.84 -11.73
N LEU A 210 -16.13 14.36 -10.67
CA LEU A 210 -16.66 15.21 -9.60
C LEU A 210 -15.60 15.65 -8.59
N ILE A 211 -14.62 14.78 -8.31
CA ILE A 211 -13.57 15.00 -7.31
C ILE A 211 -12.45 15.91 -7.85
N ILE A 212 -11.98 15.67 -9.08
CA ILE A 212 -10.86 16.42 -9.70
C ILE A 212 -11.05 17.95 -9.65
N PRO A 213 -12.18 18.54 -10.12
CA PRO A 213 -12.38 19.99 -10.05
C PRO A 213 -12.46 20.49 -8.61
N SER A 214 -13.05 19.72 -7.69
CA SER A 214 -13.12 20.05 -6.26
C SER A 214 -11.72 20.11 -5.62
N ILE A 215 -10.84 19.16 -5.96
CA ILE A 215 -9.44 19.17 -5.53
C ILE A 215 -8.68 20.35 -6.14
N ILE A 216 -8.87 20.63 -7.43
CA ILE A 216 -8.23 21.77 -8.12
C ILE A 216 -8.62 23.09 -7.45
N ILE A 217 -9.89 23.29 -7.08
CA ILE A 217 -10.34 24.48 -6.35
C ILE A 217 -9.66 24.56 -4.99
N LEU A 218 -9.60 23.46 -4.23
CA LEU A 218 -8.93 23.41 -2.93
C LEU A 218 -7.43 23.76 -3.03
N VAL A 219 -6.73 23.20 -4.02
CA VAL A 219 -5.30 23.48 -4.28
C VAL A 219 -5.11 24.94 -4.74
N LYS A 220 -5.99 25.47 -5.58
CA LYS A 220 -5.97 26.88 -5.99
C LYS A 220 -6.22 27.81 -4.81
N ASP A 221 -7.11 27.49 -3.88
CA ASP A 221 -7.34 28.29 -2.68
C ASP A 221 -6.13 28.25 -1.72
N ILE A 222 -5.47 27.09 -1.60
CA ILE A 222 -4.22 26.97 -0.83
C ILE A 222 -3.11 27.82 -1.49
N LYS A 223 -2.96 27.74 -2.81
CA LYS A 223 -2.00 28.56 -3.57
C LYS A 223 -2.35 30.04 -3.47
N ARG A 224 -3.61 30.43 -3.65
CA ARG A 224 -4.08 31.81 -3.55
C ARG A 224 -3.87 32.39 -2.16
N LYS A 225 -4.00 31.61 -1.08
CA LYS A 225 -3.59 32.05 0.26
C LYS A 225 -2.09 32.28 0.35
N ALA A 226 -1.28 31.40 -0.25
CA ALA A 226 0.16 31.61 -0.35
C ALA A 226 0.52 32.82 -1.24
N THR A 227 -0.24 33.13 -2.29
CA THR A 227 -0.01 34.29 -3.18
C THR A 227 -0.64 35.59 -2.68
N GLN A 228 -1.73 35.55 -1.91
CA GLN A 228 -2.35 36.74 -1.30
C GLN A 228 -1.51 37.29 -0.13
N LEU A 229 -0.65 36.47 0.46
CA LEU A 229 0.44 36.92 1.34
C LEU A 229 1.58 37.61 0.55
N CYS A 230 1.55 37.56 -0.79
CA CYS A 230 2.45 38.26 -1.71
C CYS A 230 1.64 39.18 -2.64
N SER A 231 0.92 40.15 -2.06
CA SER A 231 0.53 41.38 -2.77
C SER A 231 1.37 42.52 -2.16
N PRO A 232 1.77 43.55 -2.93
CA PRO A 232 2.50 44.69 -2.36
C PRO A 232 1.51 45.53 -1.57
N ALA A 233 1.24 45.14 -0.33
CA ALA A 233 0.54 45.96 0.63
C ALA A 233 1.59 46.58 1.53
N VAL A 234 1.85 47.88 1.30
CA VAL A 234 2.51 48.76 2.25
C VAL A 234 1.69 48.73 3.54
N ASN A 235 2.02 47.81 4.45
CA ASN A 235 1.35 47.68 5.73
C ASN A 235 2.43 47.70 6.81
N THR A 236 2.45 48.80 7.54
CA THR A 236 3.18 49.09 8.75
C THR A 236 3.15 47.90 9.71
N CYS A 237 4.31 47.45 10.17
CA CYS A 237 4.46 46.33 11.09
C CYS A 237 3.95 46.72 12.48
N ASN A 238 2.69 46.42 12.78
CA ASN A 238 2.18 46.52 14.15
C ASN A 238 2.33 45.17 14.87
N GLY A 239 3.39 45.06 15.68
CA GLY A 239 3.39 44.28 16.92
C GLY A 239 3.11 42.79 16.85
N SER A 240 3.78 42.03 15.96
CA SER A 240 3.78 40.56 16.01
C SER A 240 5.21 40.03 16.11
N SER A 241 5.39 39.00 16.95
CA SER A 241 6.66 38.33 17.33
C SER A 241 7.41 37.60 16.21
N HIS A 242 7.16 37.98 14.95
CA HIS A 242 7.73 37.37 13.75
C HIS A 242 8.54 38.35 12.88
N CYS A 243 8.64 39.63 13.28
CA CYS A 243 9.46 40.63 12.60
C CYS A 243 10.67 41.00 13.47
N ILE A 244 11.88 40.91 12.91
CA ILE A 244 13.12 41.37 13.54
C ILE A 244 13.52 42.68 12.84
N THR A 245 13.51 43.79 13.56
CA THR A 245 13.98 45.08 13.07
C THR A 245 15.51 45.09 13.11
N ILE A 246 16.14 45.31 11.95
CA ILE A 246 17.61 45.31 11.81
C ILE A 246 18.15 46.75 11.91
N ASN A 247 17.47 47.71 11.27
CA ASN A 247 17.67 49.15 11.46
C ASN A 247 16.33 49.90 11.25
N ASN A 248 16.32 51.24 11.30
CA ASN A 248 15.10 52.04 11.16
C ASN A 248 14.37 51.84 9.82
N GLU A 249 15.05 51.34 8.79
CA GLU A 249 14.53 51.22 7.42
C GLU A 249 14.44 49.77 6.94
N LEU A 250 14.88 48.78 7.74
CA LEU A 250 15.06 47.41 7.32
C LEU A 250 14.54 46.40 8.35
N ILE A 251 13.61 45.55 7.89
CA ILE A 251 12.86 44.59 8.70
C ILE A 251 12.96 43.20 8.07
N LEU A 252 13.35 42.21 8.87
CA LEU A 252 13.30 40.81 8.51
C LEU A 252 11.96 40.21 8.96
N ASP A 253 11.13 39.81 8.00
CA ASP A 253 9.89 39.09 8.27
C ASP A 253 10.13 37.58 8.19
N THR A 254 10.19 36.94 9.36
CA THR A 254 10.43 35.50 9.48
C THR A 254 9.23 34.66 9.03
N SER A 255 8.02 35.24 9.01
CA SER A 255 6.80 34.55 8.61
C SER A 255 6.61 34.56 7.10
N LEU A 256 6.89 35.70 6.46
CA LEU A 256 6.78 35.90 5.01
C LEU A 256 8.07 35.56 4.26
N CYS A 257 9.12 35.20 4.98
CA CYS A 257 10.41 34.81 4.42
C CYS A 257 11.03 35.88 3.53
N GLN A 258 11.04 37.14 3.98
CA GLN A 258 11.49 38.27 3.17
C GLN A 258 12.24 39.31 4.00
N LEU A 259 13.14 40.01 3.34
CA LEU A 259 13.81 41.21 3.85
C LEU A 259 13.16 42.44 3.22
N VAL A 260 12.65 43.34 4.04
CA VAL A 260 11.92 44.53 3.62
C VAL A 260 12.72 45.76 4.01
N GLY A 261 13.08 46.60 3.03
CA GLY A 261 13.72 47.88 3.29
C GLY A 261 13.86 48.74 2.04
N ASN A 262 14.01 50.05 2.20
CA ASN A 262 14.16 51.02 1.09
C ASN A 262 13.10 50.86 -0.02
N ASN A 263 11.83 50.66 0.38
CA ASN A 263 10.69 50.46 -0.50
C ASN A 263 10.77 49.21 -1.42
N LYS A 264 11.63 48.26 -1.06
CA LYS A 264 11.83 46.99 -1.76
C LYS A 264 11.62 45.81 -0.81
N SER A 265 11.26 44.67 -1.38
CA SER A 265 11.19 43.40 -0.67
C SER A 265 11.96 42.34 -1.46
N VAL A 266 12.93 41.69 -0.80
CA VAL A 266 13.70 40.59 -1.36
C VAL A 266 13.28 39.28 -0.69
N PRO A 267 12.79 38.29 -1.45
CA PRO A 267 12.45 36.99 -0.91
C PRO A 267 13.71 36.22 -0.52
N LEU A 268 13.70 35.65 0.68
CA LEU A 268 14.78 34.83 1.22
C LEU A 268 14.36 33.36 1.30
N THR A 269 15.33 32.45 1.16
CA THR A 269 15.05 31.04 1.45
C THR A 269 14.89 30.84 2.96
N LYS A 270 14.12 29.83 3.37
CA LYS A 270 13.93 29.49 4.80
C LYS A 270 15.25 29.34 5.57
N GLN A 271 16.26 28.74 4.92
CA GLN A 271 17.60 28.58 5.51
C GLN A 271 18.33 29.92 5.64
N SER A 272 18.22 30.81 4.64
CA SER A 272 18.80 32.16 4.69
C SER A 272 18.22 32.99 5.84
N ILE A 273 16.91 32.91 6.08
CA ILE A 273 16.24 33.60 7.21
C ILE A 273 16.68 33.05 8.54
N GLN A 274 16.73 31.72 8.68
CA GLN A 274 17.21 31.08 9.90
C GLN A 274 18.64 31.55 10.19
N LEU A 275 19.53 31.49 9.20
CA LEU A 275 20.92 31.94 9.35
C LEU A 275 21.02 33.42 9.73
N LEU A 276 20.29 34.30 9.05
CA LEU A 276 20.30 35.73 9.35
C LEU A 276 19.71 36.04 10.74
N ALA A 277 18.61 35.39 11.11
CA ALA A 277 18.01 35.53 12.43
C ALA A 277 18.92 35.00 13.54
N LEU A 278 19.64 33.90 13.30
CA LEU A 278 20.63 33.38 14.25
C LEU A 278 21.76 34.38 14.48
N LEU A 279 22.30 34.98 13.41
CA LEU A 279 23.32 36.03 13.52
C LEU A 279 22.78 37.27 14.26
N LEU A 280 21.57 37.73 13.94
CA LEU A 280 20.94 38.89 14.60
C LEU A 280 20.68 38.69 16.09
N ASN A 281 20.39 37.45 16.50
CA ASN A 281 20.13 37.10 17.90
C ASN A 281 21.40 36.75 18.68
N SER A 282 22.56 36.69 18.02
CA SER A 282 23.85 36.38 18.67
C SER A 282 24.52 37.63 19.24
N PRO A 283 25.22 37.53 20.38
CA PRO A 283 26.00 38.63 20.93
C PRO A 283 27.08 39.05 19.91
N ASP A 284 27.27 40.36 19.75
CA ASP A 284 28.19 40.97 18.78
C ASP A 284 27.95 40.57 17.31
N TYR A 285 26.76 40.01 17.03
CA TYR A 285 26.37 39.42 15.76
C TYR A 285 27.37 38.40 15.21
N PHE A 286 28.07 37.70 16.09
CA PHE A 286 29.09 36.72 15.76
C PHE A 286 28.64 35.31 16.13
N LEU A 287 28.88 34.36 15.22
CA LEU A 287 28.72 32.93 15.47
C LEU A 287 29.89 32.14 14.89
N SER A 288 30.39 31.18 15.66
CA SER A 288 31.42 30.24 15.21
C SER A 288 30.89 29.26 14.17
N TYR A 289 31.78 28.69 13.34
CA TYR A 289 31.35 27.71 12.33
C TYR A 289 30.58 26.53 12.94
N GLN A 290 31.01 26.05 14.11
CA GLN A 290 30.37 24.91 14.78
C GLN A 290 28.99 25.28 15.33
N GLU A 291 28.82 26.47 15.90
CA GLU A 291 27.51 26.92 16.41
C GLU A 291 26.48 27.03 15.28
N ILE A 292 26.88 27.59 14.13
CA ILE A 292 25.98 27.73 12.98
C ILE A 292 25.57 26.35 12.44
N ILE A 293 26.53 25.44 12.28
CA ILE A 293 26.27 24.08 11.79
C ILE A 293 25.35 23.33 12.76
N ASN A 294 25.65 23.39 14.06
CA ASN A 294 24.89 22.71 15.09
C ASN A 294 23.44 23.23 15.18
N GLN A 295 23.23 24.54 15.06
CA GLN A 295 21.91 25.15 15.15
C GLN A 295 21.06 24.94 13.88
N LEU A 296 21.68 24.91 12.69
CA LEU A 296 20.95 24.72 11.43
C LEU A 296 20.73 23.25 11.06
N TRP A 297 21.67 22.37 11.38
CA TRP A 297 21.69 20.99 10.88
C TRP A 297 22.02 19.91 11.93
N GLY A 298 22.45 20.29 13.14
CA GLY A 298 22.70 19.38 14.26
C GLY A 298 24.15 18.86 14.37
N PRO A 299 24.52 18.21 15.50
CA PRO A 299 25.91 17.92 15.88
C PRO A 299 26.61 16.78 15.12
N ILE A 300 25.93 16.08 14.21
CA ILE A 300 26.44 14.84 13.55
C ILE A 300 26.72 15.09 12.05
N GLU A 301 26.76 16.34 11.60
CA GLU A 301 26.86 16.63 10.16
C GLU A 301 28.32 16.55 9.63
N ASN A 302 28.63 15.44 8.96
CA ASN A 302 29.95 15.18 8.34
C ASN A 302 30.35 16.15 7.19
N LYS A 303 29.43 17.00 6.70
CA LYS A 303 29.66 17.98 5.60
C LYS A 303 29.28 19.42 5.95
N GLY A 304 29.16 19.75 7.23
CA GLY A 304 28.61 21.05 7.69
C GLY A 304 29.35 22.28 7.13
N GLN A 305 30.68 22.24 6.96
CA GLN A 305 31.45 23.39 6.49
C GLN A 305 31.20 23.76 5.01
N GLU A 306 31.12 22.76 4.11
CA GLU A 306 30.82 23.01 2.69
C GLU A 306 29.41 23.59 2.54
N ARG A 307 28.45 23.00 3.27
CA ARG A 307 27.06 23.44 3.30
C ARG A 307 26.91 24.84 3.87
N LEU A 308 27.61 25.16 4.96
CA LEU A 308 27.66 26.49 5.55
C LEU A 308 28.18 27.52 4.55
N THR A 309 29.28 27.22 3.86
CA THR A 309 29.88 28.12 2.87
C THR A 309 28.90 28.45 1.73
N GLN A 310 28.16 27.44 1.24
CA GLN A 310 27.12 27.64 0.22
C GLN A 310 25.93 28.45 0.74
N SER A 311 25.48 28.20 1.97
CA SER A 311 24.39 28.95 2.60
C SER A 311 24.75 30.42 2.80
N ILE A 312 25.98 30.72 3.25
CA ILE A 312 26.49 32.09 3.39
C ILE A 312 26.60 32.78 2.03
N LYS A 313 27.06 32.05 0.99
CA LYS A 313 27.12 32.59 -0.37
C LYS A 313 25.73 33.03 -0.86
N ARG A 314 24.73 32.15 -0.76
CA ARG A 314 23.33 32.46 -1.16
C ARG A 314 22.73 33.60 -0.35
N LEU A 315 23.03 33.66 0.94
CA LEU A 315 22.58 34.75 1.80
C LEU A 315 23.20 36.08 1.34
N ARG A 316 24.52 36.13 1.05
CA ARG A 316 25.17 37.33 0.52
C ARG A 316 24.59 37.77 -0.83
N GLU A 317 24.35 36.84 -1.76
CA GLU A 317 23.70 37.14 -3.05
C GLU A 317 22.33 37.80 -2.84
N SER A 318 21.57 37.34 -1.84
CA SER A 318 20.25 37.92 -1.51
C SER A 318 20.36 39.27 -0.78
N LEU A 319 21.52 39.59 -0.20
CA LEU A 319 21.80 40.83 0.51
C LEU A 319 22.50 41.87 -0.38
N GLU A 320 22.83 41.56 -1.65
CA GLU A 320 23.45 42.51 -2.57
C GLU A 320 22.62 43.79 -2.76
N GLU A 321 21.30 43.69 -2.65
CA GLU A 321 20.38 44.83 -2.73
C GLU A 321 20.40 45.74 -1.48
N PHE A 322 21.03 45.29 -0.38
CA PHE A 322 21.09 45.97 0.91
C PHE A 322 22.55 46.14 1.38
N PRO A 323 23.27 47.14 0.86
CA PRO A 323 24.70 47.33 1.16
C PRO A 323 24.99 47.65 2.64
N GLU A 324 23.96 47.95 3.42
CA GLU A 324 24.01 48.22 4.86
C GLU A 324 24.28 46.95 5.69
N ILE A 325 24.03 45.76 5.12
CA ILE A 325 24.23 44.48 5.81
C ILE A 325 25.35 43.71 5.13
N ILE A 326 26.45 43.51 5.87
CA ILE A 326 27.63 42.80 5.36
C ILE A 326 27.91 41.60 6.26
N ILE A 327 28.04 40.42 5.66
CA ILE A 327 28.47 39.21 6.37
C ILE A 327 29.96 39.02 6.12
N GLU A 328 30.78 39.23 7.15
CA GLU A 328 32.23 39.02 7.10
C GLU A 328 32.63 37.62 7.57
N ASN A 329 33.71 37.10 7.01
CA ASN A 329 34.30 35.83 7.41
C ASN A 329 35.53 36.09 8.29
N LEU A 330 35.46 35.76 9.57
CA LEU A 330 36.59 35.81 10.49
C LEU A 330 37.34 34.47 10.40
N ARG A 331 38.45 34.48 9.65
CA ARG A 331 39.18 33.26 9.27
C ARG A 331 39.56 32.43 10.51
N GLY A 332 39.08 31.19 10.55
CA GLY A 332 39.36 30.26 11.64
C GLY A 332 38.45 30.41 12.87
N ALA A 333 37.54 31.38 12.87
CA ALA A 333 36.63 31.65 13.96
C ALA A 333 35.16 31.43 13.56
N GLY A 334 34.66 32.14 12.55
CA GLY A 334 33.23 32.11 12.23
C GLY A 334 32.80 33.21 11.27
N TYR A 335 31.50 33.51 11.30
CA TYR A 335 30.91 34.61 10.53
C TYR A 335 30.38 35.69 11.46
N GLN A 336 30.53 36.94 11.04
CA GLN A 336 30.01 38.10 11.76
C GLN A 336 29.14 38.95 10.83
N LEU A 337 27.99 39.40 11.34
CA LEU A 337 27.15 40.37 10.65
C LEU A 337 27.59 41.78 11.06
N LYS A 338 27.85 42.65 10.09
CA LYS A 338 28.05 44.09 10.27
C LYS A 338 26.86 44.84 9.70
N ILE A 339 26.31 45.74 10.50
CA ILE A 339 25.21 46.62 10.14
C ILE A 339 25.75 48.04 10.18
N ASP A 340 25.79 48.73 9.05
CA ASP A 340 26.23 50.12 8.97
C ASP A 340 25.06 51.05 9.32
N ASN A 341 25.06 51.61 10.53
CA ASN A 341 24.07 52.61 10.95
C ASN A 341 24.54 53.99 10.45
N LYS A 342 23.92 54.52 9.40
CA LYS A 342 24.23 55.84 8.82
C LYS A 342 23.93 57.07 9.71
N ASP A 343 23.66 56.90 11.01
CA ASP A 343 23.26 57.99 11.91
C ASP A 343 24.38 58.58 12.81
N ASN A 344 25.65 58.20 12.62
CA ASN A 344 26.77 58.73 13.42
C ASN A 344 27.70 59.70 12.68
N ASN A 345 27.16 60.73 12.02
CA ASN A 345 27.97 61.87 11.57
C ASN A 345 27.18 63.21 11.52
N SER A 346 26.68 63.67 12.68
CA SER A 346 26.41 65.10 12.90
C SER A 346 26.41 65.47 14.40
N LYS A 347 27.44 65.06 15.16
CA LYS A 347 27.69 65.60 16.51
C LYS A 347 29.15 65.40 16.91
N ASN A 348 30.04 66.14 16.25
CA ASN A 348 31.26 66.69 16.87
C ASN A 348 32.00 67.58 15.88
N LYS A 349 31.70 68.88 15.94
CA LYS A 349 32.60 69.98 15.59
C LYS A 349 31.99 71.24 16.20
N ASP A 350 32.33 71.44 17.47
CA ASP A 350 32.72 72.79 17.90
C ASP A 350 34.23 72.92 17.65
#